data_AF-A0A438LYE3-F1
#
_entry.id   AF-A0A438LYE3-F1
#
_cell.length_a   1.000
_cell.length_b   1.000
_cell.length_c   1.000
_cell.angle_alpha   90.00
_cell.angle_beta   90.00
_cell.angle_gamma   90.00
#
_symmetry.space_group_name_H-M   'P 1'
#
loop_
_entity.id
_entity.type
_entity.pdbx_description
1 polymer ?
#
loop_
_entity_poly.entity_id
_entity_poly.type
_entity_poly.pdbx_seq_one_letter_code
_entity_poly.pdbx_strand_id
1 'polypeptide(L)'
;MGEFVGIDPRGAHELIRRMEAGKQALTRTRSGLDAAIAEAGEDWAGRQGTAAMHRTWAFYDESQQDLKWRIDTIEQLVPVREKGMLTGTFPFPSQAEAMAAAVNDANELADTFQNHDRYLPGRVETAAGPLKDRARDPAYAAALLAELGGPEAFVKLFRDWINTQAPGQYRGLPPTSLQQAAASTPGQLAAAFSSAERTGRLGSEWYEMVATAPADVLTTLVALAGQSTTFLNRVAIDLLNRPPDAGPTAPDWNLHNLAKAYTANPDAFQQLLAERPKESGVLLAADTGNPAYPAALADALHNALKPGTGAEGLRERAWFTVIRSNTELPGIEALKTGSGSP
;
A
#
# COMPACT_ATOMS: atom_id res chain seq x y z
N MET A 1 -10.35 -24.31 3.47
CA MET A 1 -9.34 -24.57 4.51
C MET A 1 -8.01 -24.14 3.93
N GLY A 2 -7.30 -23.20 4.54
CA GLY A 2 -6.05 -22.64 4.01
C GLY A 2 -4.83 -23.48 4.39
N GLU A 3 -3.79 -23.37 3.56
CA GLU A 3 -2.51 -24.04 3.78
C GLU A 3 -1.75 -23.35 4.93
N PHE A 4 -1.21 -24.15 5.85
CA PHE A 4 -0.32 -23.67 6.91
C PHE A 4 1.11 -23.74 6.39
N VAL A 5 1.77 -22.59 6.28
CA VAL A 5 3.16 -22.54 5.82
C VAL A 5 4.00 -21.74 6.81
N GLY A 6 5.10 -22.35 7.27
CA GLY A 6 6.20 -21.63 7.90
C GLY A 6 7.22 -21.24 6.84
N ILE A 7 7.36 -19.94 6.54
CA ILE A 7 8.31 -19.42 5.55
C ILE A 7 9.37 -18.59 6.27
N ASP A 8 10.66 -18.87 6.04
CA ASP A 8 11.73 -17.92 6.34
C ASP A 8 11.83 -16.91 5.18
N PRO A 9 11.44 -15.62 5.39
CA PRO A 9 11.44 -14.64 4.30
C PRO A 9 12.82 -14.43 3.70
N ARG A 10 13.90 -14.51 4.50
CA ARG A 10 15.26 -14.30 4.02
C ARG A 10 15.68 -15.41 3.07
N GLY A 11 15.49 -16.67 3.49
CA GLY A 11 15.77 -17.83 2.65
C GLY A 11 14.94 -17.84 1.37
N ALA A 12 13.67 -17.44 1.48
CA ALA A 12 12.74 -17.42 0.35
C ALA A 12 13.09 -16.32 -0.68
N HIS A 13 13.43 -15.10 -0.25
CA HIS A 13 13.95 -14.06 -1.15
C HIS A 13 15.27 -14.46 -1.83
N GLU A 14 16.19 -15.10 -1.11
CA GLU A 14 17.43 -15.61 -1.69
C GLU A 14 17.16 -16.70 -2.74
N LEU A 15 16.19 -17.58 -2.48
CA LEU A 15 15.78 -18.60 -3.46
C LEU A 15 15.15 -17.98 -4.71
N ILE A 16 14.27 -16.97 -4.56
CA ILE A 16 13.71 -16.20 -5.68
C ILE A 16 14.83 -15.59 -6.53
N ARG A 17 15.85 -14.99 -5.89
CA ARG A 17 17.01 -14.39 -6.57
C ARG A 17 17.83 -15.43 -7.33
N ARG A 18 18.01 -16.63 -6.77
CA ARG A 18 18.72 -17.74 -7.44
C ARG A 18 17.94 -18.31 -8.61
N MET A 19 16.62 -18.47 -8.47
CA MET A 19 15.75 -18.87 -9.58
C MET A 19 15.81 -17.85 -10.73
N GLU A 20 15.82 -16.55 -10.41
CA GLU A 20 15.99 -15.48 -11.40
C GLU A 20 17.32 -15.58 -12.16
N ALA A 21 18.43 -15.75 -11.43
CA ALA A 21 19.74 -15.95 -12.02
C ALA A 21 19.79 -17.22 -12.91
N GLY A 22 19.11 -18.29 -12.49
CA GLY A 22 18.94 -19.52 -13.27
C GLY A 22 18.19 -19.30 -14.58
N LYS A 23 17.05 -18.59 -14.55
CA LYS A 23 16.31 -18.20 -15.76
C LYS A 23 17.18 -17.39 -16.72
N GLN A 24 17.91 -16.41 -16.22
CA GLN A 24 18.80 -15.58 -17.04
C GLN A 24 19.97 -16.38 -17.63
N ALA A 25 20.52 -17.34 -16.90
CA ALA A 25 21.52 -18.26 -17.43
C ALA A 25 20.95 -19.13 -18.56
N LEU A 26 19.76 -19.71 -18.36
CA LEU A 26 19.09 -20.52 -19.39
C LEU A 26 18.78 -19.71 -20.65
N THR A 27 18.29 -18.47 -20.51
CA THR A 27 18.02 -17.58 -21.65
C THR A 27 19.29 -17.26 -22.45
N ARG A 28 20.41 -16.98 -21.76
CA ARG A 28 21.70 -16.71 -22.42
C ARG A 28 22.29 -17.95 -23.10
N THR A 29 22.18 -19.12 -22.48
CA THR A 29 22.67 -20.36 -23.06
C THR A 29 21.81 -20.82 -24.23
N ARG A 30 20.50 -20.54 -24.19
CA ARG A 30 19.55 -20.91 -25.24
C ARG A 30 19.91 -20.29 -26.58
N SER A 31 20.20 -18.99 -26.63
CA SER A 31 20.58 -18.35 -27.90
C SER A 31 21.83 -18.97 -28.52
N GLY A 32 22.82 -19.33 -27.69
CA GLY A 32 24.02 -20.04 -28.14
C GLY A 32 23.74 -21.46 -28.61
N LEU A 33 22.86 -22.20 -27.92
CA LEU A 33 22.47 -23.54 -28.30
C LEU A 33 21.62 -23.54 -29.59
N ASP A 34 20.66 -22.62 -29.72
CA ASP A 34 19.82 -22.47 -30.91
C ASP A 34 20.69 -22.11 -32.14
N ALA A 35 21.72 -21.26 -31.97
CA ALA A 35 22.70 -20.96 -33.01
C ALA A 35 23.55 -22.17 -33.39
N ALA A 36 24.06 -22.92 -32.40
CA ALA A 36 24.84 -24.14 -32.64
C ALA A 36 24.01 -25.24 -33.32
N ILE A 37 22.72 -25.36 -32.99
CA ILE A 37 21.78 -26.28 -33.66
C ILE A 37 21.56 -25.84 -35.11
N ALA A 38 21.38 -24.55 -35.36
CA ALA A 38 21.21 -24.02 -36.72
C ALA A 38 22.47 -24.25 -37.57
N GLU A 39 23.67 -24.14 -36.99
CA GLU A 39 24.95 -24.41 -37.65
C GLU A 39 25.18 -25.91 -37.89
N ALA A 40 24.78 -26.77 -36.95
CA ALA A 40 24.95 -28.23 -37.06
C ALA A 40 23.97 -28.91 -38.05
N GLY A 41 22.88 -28.24 -38.43
CA GLY A 41 21.94 -28.74 -39.45
C GLY A 41 21.10 -29.96 -39.03
N GLU A 42 20.55 -30.69 -40.00
CA GLU A 42 19.57 -31.77 -39.77
C GLU A 42 20.13 -32.98 -38.99
N ASP A 43 21.46 -33.15 -38.99
CA ASP A 43 22.18 -34.26 -38.36
C ASP A 43 22.32 -34.10 -36.83
N TRP A 44 21.83 -32.98 -36.26
CA TRP A 44 21.88 -32.75 -34.82
C TRP A 44 20.93 -33.67 -34.03
N ALA A 45 21.53 -34.60 -33.26
CA ALA A 45 20.81 -35.53 -32.37
C ALA A 45 20.26 -34.86 -31.08
N GLY A 46 20.71 -33.66 -30.74
CA GLY A 46 20.43 -33.00 -29.45
C GLY A 46 19.17 -32.11 -29.41
N ARG A 47 18.20 -32.30 -30.30
CA ARG A 47 16.93 -31.53 -30.31
C ARG A 47 16.15 -31.59 -28.99
N GLN A 48 16.41 -32.59 -28.16
CA GLN A 48 15.81 -32.71 -26.82
C GLN A 48 16.39 -31.71 -25.80
N GLY A 49 17.59 -31.17 -26.03
CA GLY A 49 18.26 -30.22 -25.12
C GLY A 49 17.52 -28.89 -24.98
N THR A 50 17.04 -28.32 -26.09
CA THR A 50 16.25 -27.07 -26.09
C THR A 50 14.91 -27.25 -25.40
N ALA A 51 14.24 -28.38 -25.62
CA ALA A 51 12.98 -28.71 -24.93
C ALA A 51 13.18 -28.90 -23.42
N ALA A 52 14.28 -29.52 -22.99
CA ALA A 52 14.63 -29.64 -21.57
C ALA A 52 14.91 -28.27 -20.95
N MET A 53 15.67 -27.41 -21.61
CA MET A 53 15.92 -26.03 -21.15
C MET A 53 14.64 -25.22 -21.03
N HIS A 54 13.70 -25.36 -21.97
CA HIS A 54 12.41 -24.67 -21.90
C HIS A 54 11.56 -25.14 -20.71
N ARG A 55 11.50 -26.46 -20.44
CA ARG A 55 10.81 -27.00 -19.26
C ARG A 55 11.45 -26.54 -17.95
N THR A 56 12.78 -26.51 -17.87
CA THR A 56 13.48 -26.01 -16.68
C THR A 56 13.23 -24.51 -16.48
N TRP A 57 13.22 -23.73 -17.57
CA TRP A 57 12.89 -22.31 -17.49
C TRP A 57 11.45 -22.10 -16.99
N ALA A 58 10.48 -22.82 -17.55
CA ALA A 58 9.07 -22.73 -17.15
C ALA A 58 8.89 -23.13 -15.67
N PHE A 59 9.54 -24.22 -15.23
CA PHE A 59 9.54 -24.63 -13.83
C PHE A 59 10.08 -23.54 -12.89
N TYR A 60 11.21 -22.90 -13.25
CA TYR A 60 11.75 -21.79 -12.45
C TYR A 60 10.82 -20.59 -12.44
N ASP A 61 10.17 -20.28 -13.56
CA ASP A 61 9.25 -19.16 -13.66
C ASP A 61 8.01 -19.39 -12.78
N GLU A 62 7.35 -20.54 -12.93
CA GLU A 62 6.20 -20.94 -12.13
C GLU A 62 6.52 -21.01 -10.63
N SER A 63 7.63 -21.66 -10.26
CA SER A 63 8.05 -21.80 -8.85
C SER A 63 8.43 -20.46 -8.23
N GLN A 64 9.05 -19.56 -9.00
CA GLN A 64 9.39 -18.23 -8.52
C GLN A 64 8.14 -17.37 -8.33
N GLN A 65 7.19 -17.42 -9.26
CA GLN A 65 5.93 -16.69 -9.14
C GLN A 65 5.11 -17.16 -7.94
N ASP A 66 4.97 -18.48 -7.75
CA ASP A 66 4.26 -19.05 -6.60
C ASP A 66 4.95 -18.68 -5.27
N LEU A 67 6.26 -18.86 -5.17
CA LEU A 67 7.00 -18.51 -3.95
C LEU A 67 6.93 -17.01 -3.65
N LYS A 68 7.01 -16.15 -4.68
CA LYS A 68 6.86 -14.70 -4.52
C LYS A 68 5.47 -14.34 -4.00
N TRP A 69 4.41 -14.88 -4.62
CA TRP A 69 3.04 -14.66 -4.14
C TRP A 69 2.88 -15.12 -2.68
N ARG A 70 3.42 -16.29 -2.32
CA ARG A 70 3.32 -16.82 -0.95
C ARG A 70 4.01 -15.93 0.09
N ILE A 71 5.23 -15.47 -0.18
CA ILE A 71 5.94 -14.54 0.72
C ILE A 71 5.18 -13.22 0.82
N ASP A 72 4.81 -12.63 -0.33
CA ASP A 72 4.12 -11.35 -0.37
C ASP A 72 2.79 -11.40 0.41
N THR A 73 2.04 -12.51 0.31
CA THR A 73 0.80 -12.72 1.07
C THR A 73 1.06 -12.93 2.56
N ILE A 74 2.03 -13.78 2.96
CA ILE A 74 2.24 -14.09 4.38
C ILE A 74 2.81 -12.88 5.15
N GLU A 75 3.62 -12.05 4.52
CA GLU A 75 4.13 -10.78 5.09
C GLU A 75 3.02 -9.76 5.35
N GLN A 76 1.92 -9.81 4.59
CA GLN A 76 0.73 -8.98 4.81
C GLN A 76 -0.18 -9.54 5.90
N LEU A 77 -0.22 -10.87 6.06
CA LEU A 77 -1.11 -11.54 7.02
C LEU A 77 -0.53 -11.61 8.44
N VAL A 78 0.80 -11.74 8.56
CA VAL A 78 1.47 -12.07 9.82
C VAL A 78 2.41 -10.93 10.22
N PRO A 79 2.02 -10.07 11.18
CA PRO A 79 2.81 -8.91 11.55
C PRO A 79 4.03 -9.25 12.43
N VAL A 80 4.14 -10.47 12.97
CA VAL A 80 5.18 -10.86 13.93
C VAL A 80 5.92 -12.11 13.47
N ARG A 81 7.25 -12.03 13.42
CA ARG A 81 8.13 -13.17 13.14
C ARG A 81 8.33 -13.99 14.41
N GLU A 82 7.96 -15.26 14.38
CA GLU A 82 8.32 -16.21 15.43
C GLU A 82 9.61 -16.93 15.04
N LYS A 83 10.69 -16.67 15.79
CA LYS A 83 12.01 -17.29 15.56
C LYS A 83 12.54 -17.12 14.12
N GLY A 84 12.18 -16.02 13.46
CA GLY A 84 12.58 -15.71 12.08
C GLY A 84 11.67 -16.29 11.00
N MET A 85 10.66 -17.08 11.35
CA MET A 85 9.66 -17.61 10.41
C MET A 85 8.38 -16.79 10.47
N LEU A 86 7.70 -16.72 9.33
CA LEU A 86 6.32 -16.26 9.21
C LEU A 86 5.42 -17.48 9.07
N THR A 87 4.34 -17.50 9.86
CA THR A 87 3.41 -18.63 9.92
C THR A 87 1.99 -18.10 9.80
N GLY A 88 1.27 -18.55 8.78
CA GLY A 88 -0.07 -18.07 8.49
C GLY A 88 -0.89 -19.03 7.66
N THR A 89 -2.16 -18.70 7.53
CA THR A 89 -3.13 -19.43 6.71
C THR A 89 -3.41 -18.63 5.46
N PHE A 90 -3.15 -19.21 4.29
CA PHE A 90 -3.45 -18.56 3.02
C PHE A 90 -4.96 -18.57 2.74
N PRO A 91 -5.55 -17.45 2.27
CA PRO A 91 -6.96 -17.40 1.90
C PRO A 91 -7.29 -18.29 0.69
N PHE A 92 -6.30 -18.47 -0.20
CA PHE A 92 -6.40 -19.26 -1.42
C PHE A 92 -5.24 -20.26 -1.50
N PRO A 93 -5.40 -21.39 -2.20
CA PRO A 93 -4.33 -22.36 -2.38
C PRO A 93 -3.36 -21.99 -3.53
N SER A 94 -3.74 -21.06 -4.40
CA SER A 94 -2.89 -20.58 -5.50
C SER A 94 -3.21 -19.13 -5.89
N GLN A 95 -2.25 -18.48 -6.54
CA GLN A 95 -2.45 -17.15 -7.12
C GLN A 95 -3.59 -17.13 -8.15
N ALA A 96 -3.72 -18.19 -8.96
CA ALA A 96 -4.76 -18.26 -9.99
C ALA A 96 -6.17 -18.33 -9.38
N GLU A 97 -6.35 -19.08 -8.30
CA GLU A 97 -7.62 -19.13 -7.58
C GLU A 97 -7.95 -17.81 -6.88
N ALA A 98 -6.94 -17.13 -6.32
CA ALA A 98 -7.10 -15.80 -5.75
C ALA A 98 -7.60 -14.80 -6.81
N MET A 99 -7.01 -14.80 -8.00
CA MET A 99 -7.44 -13.93 -9.10
C MET A 99 -8.85 -14.27 -9.60
N ALA A 100 -9.16 -15.55 -9.79
CA ALA A 100 -10.49 -15.96 -10.26
C ALA A 100 -11.60 -15.60 -9.25
N ALA A 101 -11.34 -15.76 -7.95
CA ALA A 101 -12.27 -15.32 -6.91
C ALA A 101 -12.45 -13.80 -6.92
N ALA A 102 -11.38 -13.05 -7.13
CA ALA A 102 -11.43 -11.59 -7.20
C ALA A 102 -12.28 -11.08 -8.36
N VAL A 103 -12.19 -11.71 -9.53
CA VAL A 103 -13.02 -11.36 -10.70
C VAL A 103 -14.51 -11.53 -10.37
N ASN A 104 -14.89 -12.64 -9.73
CA ASN A 104 -16.28 -12.88 -9.35
C ASN A 104 -16.79 -11.86 -8.33
N ASP A 105 -16.01 -11.60 -7.28
CA ASP A 105 -16.36 -10.66 -6.22
C ASP A 105 -16.40 -9.21 -6.76
N ALA A 106 -15.50 -8.85 -7.70
CA ALA A 106 -15.48 -7.54 -8.36
C ALA A 106 -16.74 -7.31 -9.20
N ASN A 107 -17.15 -8.31 -9.98
CA ASN A 107 -18.35 -8.23 -10.80
C ASN A 107 -19.61 -8.07 -9.93
N GLU A 108 -19.72 -8.82 -8.83
CA GLU A 108 -20.84 -8.68 -7.89
C GLU A 108 -20.87 -7.28 -7.24
N LEU A 109 -19.70 -6.76 -6.85
CA LEU A 109 -19.58 -5.43 -6.26
C LEU A 109 -19.92 -4.34 -7.27
N ALA A 110 -19.39 -4.44 -8.50
CA ALA A 110 -19.66 -3.51 -9.59
C ALA A 110 -21.14 -3.50 -9.99
N ASP A 111 -21.76 -4.68 -10.16
CA ASP A 111 -23.19 -4.81 -10.49
C ASP A 111 -24.07 -4.22 -9.39
N THR A 112 -23.73 -4.48 -8.12
CA THR A 112 -24.45 -3.92 -6.98
C THR A 112 -24.30 -2.41 -6.94
N PHE A 113 -23.12 -1.88 -7.26
CA PHE A 113 -22.85 -0.44 -7.26
C PHE A 113 -23.50 0.30 -8.43
N GLN A 114 -23.47 -0.25 -9.65
CA GLN A 114 -24.14 0.33 -10.81
C GLN A 114 -25.66 0.44 -10.63
N ASN A 115 -26.22 -0.45 -9.81
CA ASN A 115 -27.64 -0.47 -9.48
C ASN A 115 -27.92 0.06 -8.07
N HIS A 116 -26.99 0.79 -7.46
CA HIS A 116 -27.11 1.29 -6.09
C HIS A 116 -28.39 2.11 -5.88
N ASP A 117 -28.78 2.94 -6.84
CA ASP A 117 -30.02 3.75 -6.77
C ASP A 117 -31.30 2.90 -6.89
N ARG A 118 -31.19 1.67 -7.42
CA ARG A 118 -32.30 0.72 -7.56
C ARG A 118 -32.40 -0.28 -6.41
N TYR A 119 -31.33 -0.45 -5.64
CA TYR A 119 -31.25 -1.43 -4.56
C TYR A 119 -31.35 -0.79 -3.17
N LEU A 120 -31.80 -1.58 -2.19
CA LEU A 120 -31.92 -1.14 -0.80
C LEU A 120 -30.54 -0.81 -0.20
N PRO A 121 -30.45 0.19 0.70
CA PRO A 121 -29.27 0.42 1.52
C PRO A 121 -28.84 -0.89 2.22
N GLY A 122 -27.56 -1.25 2.22
CA GLY A 122 -27.03 -2.48 2.85
C GLY A 122 -26.61 -3.59 1.88
N ARG A 123 -26.96 -3.51 0.59
CA ARG A 123 -26.52 -4.53 -0.39
C ARG A 123 -25.06 -4.40 -0.79
N VAL A 124 -24.50 -3.19 -0.83
CA VAL A 124 -23.08 -2.97 -1.14
C VAL A 124 -22.20 -3.56 -0.03
N GLU A 125 -22.61 -3.43 1.24
CA GLU A 125 -21.93 -4.03 2.38
C GLU A 125 -21.99 -5.56 2.34
N THR A 126 -23.11 -6.12 1.84
CA THR A 126 -23.27 -7.56 1.65
C THR A 126 -22.37 -8.08 0.52
N ALA A 127 -22.37 -7.41 -0.64
CA ALA A 127 -21.52 -7.74 -1.78
C ALA A 127 -20.03 -7.59 -1.44
N ALA A 128 -19.68 -6.64 -0.57
CA ALA A 128 -18.31 -6.43 -0.12
C ALA A 128 -17.90 -7.44 0.99
N GLY A 129 -18.85 -8.12 1.64
CA GLY A 129 -18.60 -9.07 2.73
C GLY A 129 -17.44 -10.05 2.50
N PRO A 130 -17.33 -10.71 1.33
CA PRO A 130 -16.22 -11.61 1.01
C PRO A 130 -14.81 -10.98 1.06
N LEU A 131 -14.68 -9.67 0.83
CA LEU A 131 -13.39 -8.99 0.77
C LEU A 131 -12.68 -8.96 2.13
N LYS A 132 -13.41 -8.98 3.25
CA LYS A 132 -12.86 -8.79 4.60
C LYS A 132 -11.65 -9.68 4.92
N ASP A 133 -11.72 -10.95 4.51
CA ASP A 133 -10.68 -11.95 4.80
C ASP A 133 -9.76 -12.21 3.59
N ARG A 134 -10.14 -11.72 2.40
CA ARG A 134 -9.47 -12.00 1.12
C ARG A 134 -8.62 -10.82 0.61
N ALA A 135 -9.00 -9.58 0.93
CA ALA A 135 -8.37 -8.35 0.47
C ALA A 135 -6.91 -8.19 0.91
N ARG A 136 -6.46 -8.98 1.89
CA ARG A 136 -5.04 -9.01 2.29
C ARG A 136 -4.18 -9.87 1.37
N ASP A 137 -4.76 -10.75 0.56
CA ASP A 137 -4.01 -11.44 -0.51
C ASP A 137 -3.72 -10.44 -1.65
N PRO A 138 -2.45 -10.18 -2.00
CA PRO A 138 -2.09 -9.15 -2.97
C PRO A 138 -2.53 -9.47 -4.40
N ALA A 139 -2.63 -10.75 -4.77
CA ALA A 139 -3.06 -11.14 -6.11
C ALA A 139 -4.58 -11.04 -6.25
N TYR A 140 -5.34 -11.47 -5.23
CA TYR A 140 -6.77 -11.20 -5.14
C TYR A 140 -7.03 -9.70 -5.20
N ALA A 141 -6.34 -8.91 -4.38
CA ALA A 141 -6.56 -7.48 -4.28
C ALA A 141 -6.26 -6.73 -5.59
N ALA A 142 -5.16 -7.06 -6.27
CA ALA A 142 -4.83 -6.45 -7.55
C ALA A 142 -5.86 -6.79 -8.64
N ALA A 143 -6.28 -8.05 -8.72
CA ALA A 143 -7.31 -8.47 -9.68
C ALA A 143 -8.68 -7.84 -9.38
N LEU A 144 -9.07 -7.77 -8.10
CA LEU A 144 -10.31 -7.13 -7.66
C LEU A 144 -10.35 -5.66 -8.13
N LEU A 145 -9.27 -4.92 -7.90
CA LEU A 145 -9.18 -3.50 -8.24
C LEU A 145 -9.14 -3.25 -9.75
N ALA A 146 -8.51 -4.14 -10.51
CA ALA A 146 -8.51 -4.09 -11.97
C ALA A 146 -9.93 -4.30 -12.54
N GLU A 147 -10.62 -5.33 -12.07
CA GLU A 147 -11.96 -5.70 -12.54
C GLU A 147 -13.06 -4.75 -12.07
N LEU A 148 -12.87 -4.07 -10.93
CA LEU A 148 -13.79 -3.05 -10.42
C LEU A 148 -13.93 -1.83 -11.36
N GLY A 149 -13.05 -1.70 -12.35
CA GLY A 149 -13.01 -0.57 -13.28
C GLY A 149 -11.91 0.45 -12.96
N GLY A 150 -10.90 0.06 -12.17
CA GLY A 150 -9.70 0.86 -11.92
C GLY A 150 -9.88 2.04 -10.95
N PRO A 151 -8.95 3.01 -10.97
CA PRO A 151 -8.89 4.09 -9.99
C PRO A 151 -10.15 4.98 -9.95
N GLU A 152 -10.77 5.25 -11.10
CA GLU A 152 -11.96 6.12 -11.18
C GLU A 152 -13.16 5.49 -10.46
N ALA A 153 -13.43 4.21 -10.73
CA ALA A 153 -14.50 3.47 -10.07
C ALA A 153 -14.25 3.35 -8.55
N PHE A 154 -12.99 3.10 -8.17
CA PHE A 154 -12.56 3.06 -6.78
C PHE A 154 -12.81 4.39 -6.04
N VAL A 155 -12.39 5.52 -6.62
CA VAL A 155 -12.62 6.85 -6.04
C VAL A 155 -14.11 7.16 -5.93
N LYS A 156 -14.88 6.78 -6.96
CA LYS A 156 -16.34 6.96 -6.97
C LYS A 156 -17.00 6.21 -5.81
N LEU A 157 -16.64 4.94 -5.58
CA LEU A 157 -17.14 4.13 -4.47
C LEU A 157 -16.88 4.77 -3.10
N PHE A 158 -15.66 5.27 -2.87
CA PHE A 158 -15.33 6.00 -1.64
C PHE A 158 -16.18 7.26 -1.50
N ARG A 159 -16.30 8.04 -2.57
CA ARG A 159 -17.02 9.31 -2.56
C ARG A 159 -18.52 9.11 -2.32
N ASP A 160 -19.13 8.13 -2.96
CA ASP A 160 -20.55 7.82 -2.79
C ASP A 160 -20.84 7.35 -1.36
N TRP A 161 -19.93 6.56 -0.77
CA TRP A 161 -20.01 6.22 0.65
C TRP A 161 -19.92 7.46 1.56
N ILE A 162 -18.93 8.35 1.34
CA ILE A 162 -18.78 9.58 2.13
C ILE A 162 -20.02 10.46 2.00
N ASN A 163 -20.54 10.65 0.79
CA ASN A 163 -21.74 11.47 0.54
C ASN A 163 -22.99 10.91 1.26
N THR A 164 -23.09 9.58 1.38
CA THR A 164 -24.27 8.92 1.93
C THR A 164 -24.19 8.75 3.45
N GLN A 165 -23.03 8.32 3.96
CA GLN A 165 -22.84 7.94 5.36
C GLN A 165 -22.18 9.04 6.21
N ALA A 166 -21.51 10.00 5.56
CA ALA A 166 -20.76 11.09 6.19
C ALA A 166 -21.02 12.45 5.50
N PRO A 167 -22.28 12.84 5.25
CA PRO A 167 -22.60 14.02 4.46
C PRO A 167 -21.98 15.29 5.05
N GLY A 168 -21.34 16.09 4.19
CA GLY A 168 -20.69 17.35 4.57
C GLY A 168 -19.27 17.21 5.14
N GLN A 169 -18.73 16.00 5.28
CA GLN A 169 -17.39 15.76 5.83
C GLN A 169 -16.27 15.79 4.76
N TYR A 170 -16.28 16.81 3.91
CA TYR A 170 -15.32 16.96 2.79
C TYR A 170 -13.93 17.43 3.24
N ARG A 171 -13.79 17.89 4.49
CA ARG A 171 -12.50 18.21 5.11
C ARG A 171 -11.91 17.01 5.86
N GLY A 172 -12.20 15.80 5.39
CA GLY A 172 -11.75 14.54 5.97
C GLY A 172 -12.71 13.97 7.01
N LEU A 173 -12.66 12.66 7.18
CA LEU A 173 -13.52 11.95 8.13
C LEU A 173 -13.00 12.11 9.57
N PRO A 174 -13.85 12.54 10.53
CA PRO A 174 -13.57 12.49 11.96
C PRO A 174 -13.54 11.04 12.47
N PRO A 175 -13.02 10.79 13.69
CA PRO A 175 -12.78 9.44 14.20
C PRO A 175 -13.99 8.50 14.16
N THR A 176 -15.18 8.99 14.50
CA THR A 176 -16.41 8.17 14.49
C THR A 176 -16.76 7.70 13.08
N SER A 177 -16.73 8.60 12.10
CA SER A 177 -17.04 8.27 10.69
C SER A 177 -15.92 7.46 10.05
N LEU A 178 -14.67 7.70 10.43
CA LEU A 178 -13.53 6.88 10.01
C LEU A 178 -13.65 5.44 10.56
N GLN A 179 -14.11 5.26 11.80
CA GLN A 179 -14.37 3.94 12.38
C GLN A 179 -15.50 3.21 11.66
N GLN A 180 -16.56 3.93 11.26
CA GLN A 180 -17.62 3.38 10.42
C GLN A 180 -17.09 2.97 9.05
N ALA A 181 -16.31 3.83 8.39
CA ALA A 181 -15.68 3.53 7.11
C ALA A 181 -14.79 2.28 7.20
N ALA A 182 -14.02 2.14 8.27
CA ALA A 182 -13.16 0.98 8.54
C ALA A 182 -13.94 -0.33 8.68
N ALA A 183 -15.16 -0.28 9.23
CA ALA A 183 -16.03 -1.44 9.39
C ALA A 183 -16.89 -1.77 8.15
N SER A 184 -16.83 -0.93 7.11
CA SER A 184 -17.65 -1.01 5.90
C SER A 184 -16.80 -1.23 4.65
N THR A 185 -17.43 -1.14 3.48
CA THR A 185 -16.78 -1.29 2.16
C THR A 185 -15.53 -0.42 1.97
N PRO A 186 -15.45 0.86 2.42
CA PRO A 186 -14.22 1.64 2.30
C PRO A 186 -13.02 1.02 3.00
N GLY A 187 -13.20 0.44 4.20
CA GLY A 187 -12.13 -0.24 4.92
C GLY A 187 -11.59 -1.46 4.19
N GLN A 188 -12.48 -2.23 3.55
CA GLN A 188 -12.11 -3.41 2.78
C GLN A 188 -11.40 -3.04 1.48
N LEU A 189 -11.89 -2.02 0.78
CA LEU A 189 -11.24 -1.47 -0.42
C LEU A 189 -9.88 -0.84 -0.11
N ALA A 190 -9.75 -0.12 1.02
CA ALA A 190 -8.47 0.41 1.48
C ALA A 190 -7.46 -0.70 1.78
N ALA A 191 -7.91 -1.82 2.38
CA ALA A 191 -7.07 -2.99 2.63
C ALA A 191 -6.62 -3.66 1.32
N ALA A 192 -7.53 -3.82 0.35
CA ALA A 192 -7.19 -4.34 -0.96
C ALA A 192 -6.16 -3.44 -1.66
N PHE A 193 -6.43 -2.13 -1.72
CA PHE A 193 -5.50 -1.16 -2.30
C PHE A 193 -4.12 -1.25 -1.65
N SER A 194 -4.06 -1.25 -0.31
CA SER A 194 -2.80 -1.37 0.42
C SER A 194 -2.03 -2.65 0.12
N SER A 195 -2.72 -3.79 0.02
CA SER A 195 -2.07 -5.08 -0.26
C SER A 195 -1.47 -5.11 -1.68
N ALA A 196 -2.24 -4.65 -2.68
CA ALA A 196 -1.79 -4.60 -4.07
C ALA A 196 -0.69 -3.54 -4.29
N GLU A 197 -0.83 -2.36 -3.68
CA GLU A 197 0.10 -1.23 -3.82
C GLU A 197 1.47 -1.58 -3.24
N ARG A 198 1.52 -2.09 -2.01
CA ARG A 198 2.78 -2.40 -1.32
C ARG A 198 3.59 -3.51 -1.96
N THR A 199 2.93 -4.37 -2.73
CA THR A 199 3.58 -5.48 -3.45
C THR A 199 3.91 -5.14 -4.90
N GLY A 200 3.67 -3.89 -5.31
CA GLY A 200 4.00 -3.39 -6.65
C GLY A 200 3.13 -4.01 -7.75
N ARG A 201 1.92 -4.49 -7.42
CA ARG A 201 1.01 -5.14 -8.37
C ARG A 201 0.03 -4.18 -9.04
N LEU A 202 -0.01 -2.92 -8.59
CA LEU A 202 -0.80 -1.87 -9.21
C LEU A 202 -0.03 -1.16 -10.32
N GLY A 203 -0.73 -0.83 -11.42
CA GLY A 203 -0.19 -0.04 -12.52
C GLY A 203 0.03 1.44 -12.17
N SER A 204 0.66 2.19 -13.06
CA SER A 204 1.00 3.60 -12.85
C SER A 204 -0.22 4.50 -12.67
N GLU A 205 -1.36 4.12 -13.26
CA GLU A 205 -2.64 4.82 -13.16
C GLU A 205 -3.10 5.03 -11.71
N TRP A 206 -2.79 4.08 -10.81
CA TRP A 206 -3.12 4.19 -9.39
C TRP A 206 -2.32 5.26 -8.66
N TYR A 207 -1.11 5.55 -9.12
CA TYR A 207 -0.32 6.64 -8.58
C TYR A 207 -0.70 7.99 -9.21
N GLU A 208 -1.15 7.99 -10.47
CA GLU A 208 -1.70 9.17 -11.14
C GLU A 208 -3.02 9.63 -10.52
N MET A 209 -3.84 8.71 -10.01
CA MET A 209 -5.07 8.99 -9.24
C MET A 209 -4.86 10.03 -8.13
N VAL A 210 -3.69 10.07 -7.49
CA VAL A 210 -3.39 11.02 -6.41
C VAL A 210 -3.56 12.46 -6.86
N ALA A 211 -3.29 12.77 -8.13
CA ALA A 211 -3.39 14.13 -8.66
C ALA A 211 -4.85 14.58 -8.93
N THR A 212 -5.79 13.64 -9.06
CA THR A 212 -7.18 13.93 -9.47
C THR A 212 -8.20 13.62 -8.39
N ALA A 213 -7.88 12.73 -7.45
CA ALA A 213 -8.79 12.31 -6.40
C ALA A 213 -9.07 13.44 -5.36
N PRO A 214 -10.29 13.51 -4.81
CA PRO A 214 -10.60 14.42 -3.70
C PRO A 214 -9.73 14.18 -2.45
N ALA A 215 -9.48 15.24 -1.68
CA ALA A 215 -8.58 15.20 -0.52
C ALA A 215 -9.10 14.30 0.60
N ASP A 216 -10.41 14.35 0.87
CA ASP A 216 -11.11 13.48 1.81
C ASP A 216 -11.00 12.01 1.44
N VAL A 217 -11.10 11.66 0.15
CA VAL A 217 -10.90 10.28 -0.31
C VAL A 217 -9.47 9.82 -0.06
N LEU A 218 -8.46 10.61 -0.46
CA LEU A 218 -7.05 10.26 -0.29
C LEU A 218 -6.65 10.16 1.19
N THR A 219 -7.09 11.09 2.04
CA THR A 219 -6.75 11.06 3.47
C THR A 219 -7.49 9.95 4.21
N THR A 220 -8.72 9.62 3.80
CA THR A 220 -9.44 8.45 4.29
C THR A 220 -8.69 7.16 3.92
N LEU A 221 -8.23 7.04 2.66
CA LEU A 221 -7.50 5.87 2.19
C LEU A 221 -6.23 5.59 3.01
N VAL A 222 -5.41 6.61 3.25
CA VAL A 222 -4.17 6.45 4.05
C VAL A 222 -4.43 6.29 5.55
N ALA A 223 -5.59 6.72 6.04
CA ALA A 223 -5.99 6.54 7.44
C ALA A 223 -6.58 5.14 7.72
N LEU A 224 -7.22 4.53 6.72
CA LEU A 224 -7.87 3.22 6.85
C LEU A 224 -6.88 2.05 6.72
N ALA A 225 -5.84 2.20 5.91
CA ALA A 225 -4.85 1.13 5.68
C ALA A 225 -3.44 1.68 5.50
N GLY A 226 -2.45 0.96 6.03
CA GLY A 226 -1.04 1.36 6.02
C GLY A 226 -0.40 1.17 4.64
N GLN A 227 -0.37 2.25 3.85
CA GLN A 227 0.21 2.30 2.50
C GLN A 227 1.74 2.31 2.51
N SER A 228 2.36 2.08 1.34
CA SER A 228 3.80 2.25 1.20
C SER A 228 4.23 3.69 1.49
N THR A 229 5.51 3.84 1.84
CA THR A 229 6.15 5.15 1.98
C THR A 229 6.03 6.01 0.73
N THR A 230 6.15 5.39 -0.46
CA THR A 230 6.06 6.09 -1.74
C THR A 230 4.67 6.68 -1.95
N PHE A 231 3.62 5.88 -1.75
CA PHE A 231 2.25 6.34 -1.93
C PHE A 231 1.86 7.38 -0.88
N LEU A 232 2.17 7.15 0.40
CA LEU A 232 1.85 8.09 1.48
C LEU A 232 2.51 9.46 1.24
N ASN A 233 3.78 9.49 0.86
CA ASN A 233 4.47 10.75 0.56
C ASN A 233 3.94 11.42 -0.71
N ARG A 234 3.49 10.65 -1.71
CA ARG A 234 2.83 11.22 -2.90
C ARG A 234 1.50 11.89 -2.54
N VAL A 235 0.68 11.25 -1.70
CA VAL A 235 -0.56 11.83 -1.17
C VAL A 235 -0.27 13.10 -0.37
N ALA A 236 0.73 13.09 0.50
CA ALA A 236 1.10 14.26 1.29
C ALA A 236 1.55 15.43 0.41
N ILE A 237 2.43 15.18 -0.56
CA ILE A 237 2.94 16.22 -1.47
C ILE A 237 1.80 16.84 -2.26
N ASP A 238 0.88 16.03 -2.78
CA ASP A 238 -0.27 16.54 -3.52
C ASP A 238 -1.17 17.38 -2.59
N LEU A 239 -1.59 16.82 -1.46
CA LEU A 239 -2.46 17.48 -0.49
C LEU A 239 -1.92 18.83 -0.02
N LEU A 240 -0.62 18.90 0.31
CA LEU A 240 0.04 20.09 0.84
C LEU A 240 0.32 21.17 -0.22
N ASN A 241 0.23 20.83 -1.51
CA ASN A 241 0.34 21.78 -2.61
C ASN A 241 -1.02 22.22 -3.16
N ARG A 242 -2.15 21.72 -2.62
CA ARG A 242 -3.49 22.18 -2.99
C ARG A 242 -3.71 23.62 -2.52
N PRO A 243 -4.51 24.43 -3.25
CA PRO A 243 -4.90 25.75 -2.79
C PRO A 243 -5.56 25.64 -1.42
N PRO A 244 -5.22 26.50 -0.45
CA PRO A 244 -5.92 26.53 0.82
C PRO A 244 -7.39 26.89 0.57
N ASP A 245 -8.30 26.09 1.11
CA ASP A 245 -9.70 26.48 1.18
C ASP A 245 -9.81 27.80 1.98
N ALA A 246 -10.78 28.65 1.64
CA ALA A 246 -11.08 29.84 2.43
C ALA A 246 -11.16 29.47 3.93
N GLY A 247 -10.61 30.34 4.79
CA GLY A 247 -10.23 30.08 6.20
C GLY A 247 -11.23 29.30 7.07
N PRO A 248 -10.81 28.78 8.24
CA PRO A 248 -11.47 27.64 8.88
C PRO A 248 -12.90 27.97 9.33
N THR A 249 -13.87 27.57 8.50
CA THR A 249 -15.29 27.48 8.87
C THR A 249 -15.61 26.17 9.57
N ALA A 250 -14.71 25.18 9.49
CA ALA A 250 -14.81 23.87 10.14
C ALA A 250 -13.40 23.25 10.37
N PRO A 251 -13.25 22.35 11.36
CA PRO A 251 -11.99 21.64 11.61
C PRO A 251 -11.52 20.81 10.40
N ASP A 252 -10.22 20.86 10.11
CA ASP A 252 -9.59 20.04 9.08
C ASP A 252 -9.15 18.67 9.63
N TRP A 253 -9.83 17.62 9.22
CA TRP A 253 -9.50 16.24 9.53
C TRP A 253 -8.56 15.61 8.50
N ASN A 254 -8.41 16.16 7.30
CA ASN A 254 -7.49 15.65 6.28
C ASN A 254 -6.04 15.67 6.81
N LEU A 255 -5.60 16.81 7.34
CA LEU A 255 -4.24 16.93 7.89
C LEU A 255 -4.04 16.13 9.19
N HIS A 256 -5.09 15.99 10.02
CA HIS A 256 -5.05 15.09 11.18
C HIS A 256 -4.86 13.63 10.76
N ASN A 257 -5.64 13.16 9.79
CA ASN A 257 -5.57 11.80 9.26
C ASN A 257 -4.22 11.51 8.60
N LEU A 258 -3.67 12.49 7.87
CA LEU A 258 -2.31 12.38 7.32
C LEU A 258 -1.25 12.27 8.44
N ALA A 259 -1.33 13.09 9.49
CA ALA A 259 -0.40 13.01 10.62
C ALA A 259 -0.48 11.63 11.32
N LYS A 260 -1.70 11.09 11.51
CA LYS A 260 -1.88 9.73 12.05
C LYS A 260 -1.31 8.64 11.15
N ALA A 261 -1.46 8.76 9.83
CA ALA A 261 -0.84 7.84 8.88
C ALA A 261 0.70 7.85 9.00
N TYR A 262 1.29 9.03 9.21
CA TYR A 262 2.72 9.17 9.49
C TYR A 262 3.17 8.62 10.85
N THR A 263 2.33 8.68 11.88
CA THR A 263 2.61 7.99 13.15
C THR A 263 2.77 6.48 12.93
N ALA A 264 1.98 5.89 12.03
CA ALA A 264 2.03 4.46 11.69
C ALA A 264 3.16 4.09 10.72
N ASN A 265 3.64 5.05 9.92
CA ASN A 265 4.78 4.88 9.01
C ASN A 265 5.82 6.01 9.23
N PRO A 266 6.63 5.89 10.30
CA PRO A 266 7.55 6.96 10.69
C PRO A 266 8.72 7.14 9.70
N ASP A 267 9.11 6.09 8.97
CA ASP A 267 10.12 6.16 7.91
C ASP A 267 9.66 7.06 6.77
N ALA A 268 8.38 6.96 6.38
CA ALA A 268 7.81 7.83 5.36
C ALA A 268 7.84 9.30 5.79
N PHE A 269 7.51 9.57 7.06
CA PHE A 269 7.52 10.94 7.56
C PHE A 269 8.94 11.50 7.65
N GLN A 270 9.88 10.70 8.14
CA GLN A 270 11.30 11.06 8.16
C GLN A 270 11.79 11.41 6.74
N GLN A 271 11.40 10.62 5.74
CA GLN A 271 11.74 10.89 4.34
C GLN A 271 11.10 12.20 3.84
N LEU A 272 9.82 12.46 4.13
CA LEU A 272 9.17 13.72 3.75
C LEU A 272 9.91 14.93 4.37
N LEU A 273 10.19 14.88 5.67
CA LEU A 273 10.90 15.93 6.40
C LEU A 273 12.29 16.18 5.84
N ALA A 274 13.01 15.12 5.46
CA ALA A 274 14.37 15.21 4.95
C ALA A 274 14.46 15.70 3.50
N GLU A 275 13.47 15.36 2.66
CA GLU A 275 13.56 15.53 1.20
C GLU A 275 12.61 16.59 0.64
N ARG A 276 11.57 16.97 1.39
CA ARG A 276 10.51 17.89 0.97
C ARG A 276 10.33 19.03 1.98
N PRO A 277 11.33 19.92 2.15
CA PRO A 277 11.31 20.93 3.19
C PRO A 277 10.22 22.00 2.99
N LYS A 278 9.77 22.24 1.75
CA LYS A 278 8.66 23.15 1.45
C LYS A 278 7.34 22.58 1.98
N GLU A 279 6.98 21.39 1.53
CA GLU A 279 5.75 20.69 1.93
C GLU A 279 5.75 20.43 3.44
N SER A 280 6.89 20.01 3.99
CA SER A 280 7.06 19.83 5.43
C SER A 280 6.82 21.12 6.21
N GLY A 281 7.29 22.27 5.71
CA GLY A 281 7.00 23.56 6.33
C GLY A 281 5.51 23.88 6.35
N VAL A 282 4.78 23.59 5.26
CA VAL A 282 3.32 23.76 5.19
C VAL A 282 2.62 22.89 6.22
N LEU A 283 2.99 21.61 6.33
CA LEU A 283 2.42 20.70 7.32
C LEU A 283 2.71 21.21 8.75
N LEU A 284 3.95 21.55 9.06
CA LEU A 284 4.36 21.96 10.41
C LEU A 284 3.71 23.29 10.87
N ALA A 285 3.39 24.19 9.92
CA ALA A 285 2.80 25.50 10.20
C ALA A 285 1.27 25.53 10.01
N ALA A 286 0.63 24.40 9.71
CA ALA A 286 -0.78 24.37 9.35
C ALA A 286 -1.69 24.74 10.54
N ASP A 287 -2.47 25.81 10.38
CA ASP A 287 -3.62 26.09 11.24
C ASP A 287 -4.86 25.38 10.68
N THR A 288 -5.21 24.26 11.31
CA THR A 288 -6.27 23.36 10.86
C THR A 288 -7.63 23.65 11.50
N GLY A 289 -7.68 24.50 12.54
CA GLY A 289 -8.85 24.60 13.42
C GLY A 289 -9.23 23.29 14.14
N ASN A 290 -8.42 22.22 14.00
CA ASN A 290 -8.66 20.92 14.61
C ASN A 290 -7.81 20.77 15.88
N PRO A 291 -8.40 20.76 17.09
CA PRO A 291 -7.65 20.70 18.34
C PRO A 291 -6.86 19.39 18.52
N ALA A 292 -7.22 18.31 17.80
CA ALA A 292 -6.50 17.04 17.85
C ALA A 292 -5.31 16.98 16.89
N TYR A 293 -5.15 17.95 15.99
CA TYR A 293 -4.07 17.98 15.00
C TYR A 293 -2.68 18.14 15.64
N PRO A 294 -2.41 19.10 16.56
CA PRO A 294 -1.08 19.29 17.12
C PRO A 294 -0.54 18.04 17.83
N ALA A 295 -1.40 17.32 18.54
CA ALA A 295 -1.03 16.08 19.22
C ALA A 295 -0.66 14.97 18.21
N ALA A 296 -1.47 14.78 17.16
CA ALA A 296 -1.17 13.79 16.12
C ALA A 296 0.14 14.11 15.37
N LEU A 297 0.40 15.38 15.07
CA LEU A 297 1.64 15.82 14.45
C LEU A 297 2.84 15.61 15.37
N ALA A 298 2.71 15.89 16.67
CA ALA A 298 3.75 15.65 17.66
C ALA A 298 4.10 14.16 17.78
N ASP A 299 3.10 13.27 17.81
CA ASP A 299 3.31 11.81 17.82
C ASP A 299 4.06 11.35 16.57
N ALA A 300 3.67 11.85 15.39
CA ALA A 300 4.34 11.55 14.13
C ALA A 300 5.81 12.01 14.15
N LEU A 301 6.07 13.24 14.62
CA LEU A 301 7.43 13.80 14.74
C LEU A 301 8.28 12.99 15.71
N HIS A 302 7.73 12.63 16.86
CA HIS A 302 8.42 11.82 17.86
C HIS A 302 8.89 10.49 17.26
N ASN A 303 8.00 9.78 16.57
CA ASN A 303 8.33 8.48 15.97
C ASN A 303 9.33 8.60 14.82
N ALA A 304 9.18 9.62 13.95
CA ALA A 304 10.05 9.85 12.80
C ALA A 304 11.49 10.25 13.18
N LEU A 305 11.65 10.96 14.29
CA LEU A 305 12.93 11.51 14.75
C LEU A 305 13.61 10.68 15.85
N LYS A 306 13.01 9.57 16.27
CA LYS A 306 13.59 8.65 17.25
C LYS A 306 14.85 7.97 16.69
N PRO A 307 15.90 7.76 17.50
CA PRO A 307 17.05 6.94 17.09
C PRO A 307 16.61 5.53 16.66
N GLY A 308 17.18 5.05 15.54
CA GLY A 308 16.84 3.74 14.97
C GLY A 308 15.62 3.73 14.04
N THR A 309 14.90 4.85 13.89
CA THR A 309 13.89 5.02 12.82
C THR A 309 14.59 5.41 11.52
N GLY A 310 14.24 4.76 10.41
CA GLY A 310 14.77 5.04 9.08
C GLY A 310 16.31 5.04 8.99
N ALA A 311 16.84 5.79 8.03
CA ALA A 311 18.29 5.93 7.85
C ALA A 311 18.81 7.12 8.67
N GLU A 312 19.95 6.95 9.37
CA GLU A 312 20.50 8.01 10.23
C GLU A 312 20.75 9.33 9.48
N GLY A 313 21.25 9.26 8.24
CA GLY A 313 21.45 10.45 7.40
C GLY A 313 20.15 11.15 6.97
N LEU A 314 19.01 10.45 6.92
CA LEU A 314 17.70 11.07 6.71
C LEU A 314 17.21 11.74 7.99
N ARG A 315 17.40 11.09 9.15
CA ARG A 315 17.04 11.63 10.46
C ARG A 315 17.66 12.99 10.74
N GLU A 316 18.95 13.16 10.45
CA GLU A 316 19.64 14.44 10.65
C GLU A 316 19.04 15.56 9.78
N ARG A 317 18.80 15.28 8.49
CA ARG A 317 18.16 16.25 7.58
C ARG A 317 16.73 16.58 8.01
N ALA A 318 15.97 15.58 8.44
CA ALA A 318 14.63 15.78 8.98
C ALA A 318 14.64 16.71 10.21
N TRP A 319 15.60 16.52 11.13
CA TRP A 319 15.82 17.42 12.27
C TRP A 319 16.07 18.86 11.85
N PHE A 320 16.95 19.09 10.86
CA PHE A 320 17.21 20.43 10.34
C PHE A 320 15.96 21.11 9.79
N THR A 321 15.12 20.39 9.05
CA THR A 321 13.84 20.92 8.54
C THR A 321 12.92 21.32 9.68
N VAL A 322 12.77 20.47 10.71
CA VAL A 322 11.89 20.75 11.85
C VAL A 322 12.38 21.99 12.62
N ILE A 323 13.69 22.11 12.86
CA ILE A 323 14.26 23.26 13.56
C ILE A 323 14.04 24.56 12.75
N ARG A 324 14.25 24.52 11.43
CA ARG A 324 14.10 25.69 10.57
C ARG A 324 12.65 26.15 10.45
N SER A 325 11.70 25.22 10.48
CA SER A 325 10.27 25.50 10.35
C SER A 325 9.57 25.85 11.67
N ASN A 326 10.22 25.66 12.83
CA ASN A 326 9.61 25.87 14.15
C ASN A 326 10.26 26.97 14.99
N THR A 327 9.61 28.13 15.04
CA THR A 327 9.82 29.11 16.13
C THR A 327 8.77 29.04 17.25
N GLU A 328 7.59 28.41 17.09
CA GLU A 328 6.46 28.61 18.05
C GLU A 328 5.53 27.39 18.37
N LEU A 329 5.87 26.12 18.09
CA LEU A 329 5.03 24.98 18.54
C LEU A 329 5.27 24.61 20.03
N PRO A 330 4.24 24.58 20.91
CA PRO A 330 4.37 24.10 22.29
C PRO A 330 4.66 22.59 22.31
N GLY A 331 5.75 22.18 22.96
CA GLY A 331 6.14 20.77 23.15
C GLY A 331 7.46 20.35 22.50
N ILE A 332 8.04 21.17 21.61
CA ILE A 332 9.35 20.88 20.98
C ILE A 332 10.54 21.30 21.88
N GLU A 333 10.34 22.17 22.86
CA GLU A 333 11.42 22.51 23.81
C GLU A 333 11.94 21.28 24.57
N ALA A 334 11.05 20.33 24.94
CA ALA A 334 11.44 19.07 25.57
C ALA A 334 12.30 18.16 24.66
N LEU A 335 12.14 18.30 23.34
CA LEU A 335 12.93 17.59 22.34
C LEU A 335 14.27 18.29 22.04
N LYS A 336 14.35 19.62 22.24
CA LYS A 336 15.57 20.42 22.03
C LYS A 336 16.60 20.26 23.16
N THR A 337 16.16 20.02 24.40
CA THR A 337 17.07 20.02 25.56
C THR A 337 17.71 18.67 25.88
N GLY A 338 17.31 17.57 25.22
CA GLY A 338 17.85 16.24 25.52
C GLY A 338 17.69 15.82 27.00
N SER A 339 16.87 16.53 27.77
CA SER A 339 16.70 16.31 29.21
C SER A 339 15.57 15.32 29.45
N GLY A 340 15.77 14.10 28.97
CA GLY A 340 15.18 12.93 29.59
C GLY A 340 16.21 12.36 30.57
N SER A 341 15.94 12.47 31.86
CA SER A 341 16.51 11.59 32.90
C SER A 341 15.80 11.84 34.23
N PRO A 342 15.56 10.80 35.04
CA PRO A 342 14.88 9.52 34.77
C PRO A 342 13.37 9.59 35.05
#